data_AF-A0A945VVP1-F1
#
_entry.id   AF-A0A945VVP1-F1
#
_cell.length_a   1.000
_cell.length_b   1.000
_cell.length_c   1.000
_cell.angle_alpha   90.00
_cell.angle_beta   90.00
_cell.angle_gamma   90.00
#
_symmetry.space_group_name_H-M   'P 1'
#
loop_
_entity.id
_entity.type
_entity.pdbx_description
1 polymer ?
#
loop_
_entity_poly.entity_id
_entity_poly.type
_entity_poly.pdbx_seq_one_letter_code
_entity_poly.pdbx_strand_id
1 'polypeptide(L)'
;PVDIKIEDLLYMRFGTHKVQVGAVEQLVHPSQLRTIGYAIHYAGRYMDGKNSIKEICRLVLADIREKGLDCLSDREARGDFAEFRSYELAATLNRFRALRVKQRC
;
A
#
# COMPACT_ATOMS: atom_id res chain seq x y z
N PRO A 1 -0.25 15.05 -5.79
CA PRO A 1 -1.11 13.86 -6.04
C PRO A 1 -0.28 12.67 -6.53
N VAL A 2 -0.42 11.51 -5.89
CA VAL A 2 0.29 10.29 -6.30
C VAL A 2 -0.29 9.73 -7.61
N ASP A 3 0.56 9.37 -8.57
CA ASP A 3 0.16 8.68 -9.81
C ASP A 3 0.25 7.16 -9.60
N ILE A 4 -0.91 6.51 -9.50
CA ILE A 4 -1.04 5.07 -9.31
C ILE A 4 -1.85 4.50 -10.47
N LYS A 5 -1.20 3.68 -11.30
CA LYS A 5 -1.85 2.99 -12.42
C LYS A 5 -1.74 1.49 -12.25
N ILE A 6 -2.86 0.78 -12.36
CA ILE A 6 -2.88 -0.68 -12.43
C ILE A 6 -2.48 -1.07 -13.86
N GLU A 7 -1.40 -1.83 -14.01
CA GLU A 7 -0.92 -2.31 -15.32
C GLU A 7 -1.42 -3.73 -15.60
N ASP A 8 -1.37 -4.59 -14.59
CA ASP A 8 -1.78 -6.00 -14.62
C ASP A 8 -2.27 -6.38 -13.22
N LEU A 9 -3.00 -7.49 -13.07
CA LEU A 9 -3.44 -8.03 -11.78
C LEU A 9 -2.26 -8.36 -10.85
N LEU A 10 -1.04 -8.47 -11.39
CA LEU A 10 0.18 -8.73 -10.64
C LEU A 10 1.05 -7.47 -10.41
N TYR A 11 0.84 -6.40 -11.19
CA TYR A 11 1.73 -5.25 -11.22
C TYR A 11 1.00 -3.92 -11.24
N MET A 12 1.52 -2.99 -10.46
CA MET A 12 1.13 -1.58 -10.52
C MET A 12 2.33 -0.67 -10.77
N ARG A 13 2.05 0.46 -11.42
CA ARG A 13 2.97 1.57 -11.55
C ARG A 13 2.66 2.59 -10.46
N PHE A 14 3.68 2.88 -9.65
CA PHE A 14 3.67 3.88 -8.58
C PHE A 14 4.69 4.97 -8.96
N GLY A 15 4.21 6.07 -9.54
CA GLY A 15 5.08 7.07 -10.18
C GLY A 15 5.96 6.44 -11.26
N THR A 16 7.27 6.38 -11.01
CA THR A 16 8.27 5.74 -11.88
C THR A 16 8.62 4.31 -11.48
N HIS A 17 8.08 3.81 -10.37
CA HIS A 17 8.39 2.49 -9.84
C HIS A 17 7.36 1.46 -10.27
N LYS A 18 7.82 0.30 -10.74
CA LYS A 18 6.98 -0.88 -10.96
C LYS A 18 7.00 -1.75 -9.71
N VAL A 19 5.82 -2.03 -9.17
CA VAL A 19 5.64 -2.75 -7.90
C VAL A 19 4.81 -4.00 -8.16
N GLN A 20 5.28 -5.13 -7.67
CA GLN A 20 4.52 -6.37 -7.71
C GLN A 20 3.59 -6.44 -6.50
N VAL A 21 2.29 -6.55 -6.75
CA VAL A 21 1.23 -6.53 -5.73
C VAL A 21 0.71 -7.95 -5.56
N GLY A 22 1.39 -8.72 -4.71
CA GLY A 22 0.98 -10.09 -4.38
C GLY A 22 1.25 -11.13 -5.49
N ALA A 23 1.25 -12.39 -5.07
CA ALA A 23 1.43 -13.58 -5.91
C ALA A 23 0.23 -14.53 -5.78
N VAL A 24 -0.92 -14.03 -5.32
CA VAL A 24 -2.12 -14.84 -5.11
C VAL A 24 -3.04 -14.65 -6.31
N GLU A 25 -3.23 -15.76 -7.02
CA GLU A 25 -3.90 -15.91 -8.30
C GLU A 25 -5.27 -15.23 -8.40
N GLN A 26 -5.49 -14.53 -9.51
CA GLN A 26 -6.75 -14.37 -10.26
C GLN A 26 -8.03 -13.86 -9.55
N LEU A 27 -8.03 -13.59 -8.24
CA LEU A 27 -9.21 -13.19 -7.46
C LEU A 27 -9.15 -11.76 -6.90
N VAL A 28 -8.06 -11.02 -7.13
CA VAL A 28 -7.89 -9.65 -6.61
C VAL A 28 -8.54 -8.64 -7.56
N HIS A 29 -9.56 -7.93 -7.09
CA HIS A 29 -10.24 -6.90 -7.89
C HIS A 29 -9.35 -5.65 -8.06
N PRO A 30 -9.38 -4.94 -9.20
CA PRO A 30 -8.57 -3.73 -9.41
C PRO A 30 -8.71 -2.64 -8.34
N SER A 31 -9.86 -2.56 -7.67
CA SER A 31 -10.10 -1.66 -6.53
C SER A 31 -9.17 -1.97 -5.35
N GLN A 32 -8.97 -3.25 -5.04
CA GLN A 32 -8.11 -3.69 -3.94
C GLN A 32 -6.64 -3.37 -4.26
N LEU A 33 -6.19 -3.65 -5.49
CA LEU A 33 -4.84 -3.26 -5.95
C LEU A 33 -4.61 -1.75 -5.85
N ARG A 34 -5.60 -0.94 -6.26
CA ARG A 34 -5.54 0.52 -6.10
C ARG A 34 -5.40 0.90 -4.63
N THR A 35 -6.24 0.34 -3.78
CA THR A 35 -6.25 0.62 -2.34
C THR A 35 -4.89 0.30 -1.70
N ILE A 36 -4.26 -0.83 -2.07
CA ILE A 36 -2.90 -1.17 -1.60
C ILE A 36 -1.88 -0.13 -2.05
N GLY A 37 -1.97 0.38 -3.29
CA GLY A 37 -1.12 1.47 -3.76
C GLY A 37 -1.24 2.74 -2.92
N TYR A 38 -2.48 3.15 -2.62
CA TYR A 38 -2.72 4.31 -1.76
C TYR A 38 -2.27 4.04 -0.34
N ALA A 39 -2.43 2.82 0.17
CA ALA A 39 -1.90 2.42 1.48
C ALA A 39 -0.37 2.51 1.54
N ILE A 40 0.35 2.17 0.47
CA ILE A 40 1.81 2.33 0.38
C ILE A 40 2.19 3.81 0.38
N HIS A 41 1.47 4.64 -0.39
CA HIS A 41 1.68 6.09 -0.37
C HIS A 41 1.45 6.67 1.03
N TYR A 42 0.33 6.30 1.65
CA TYR A 42 -0.07 6.69 2.99
C TYR A 42 0.98 6.28 4.02
N ALA A 43 1.49 5.04 3.91
CA ALA A 43 2.50 4.47 4.80
C ALA A 43 3.79 5.31 4.87
N GLY A 44 4.10 6.10 3.84
CA GLY A 44 5.24 7.01 3.83
C GLY A 44 5.31 7.94 5.04
N ARG A 45 4.16 8.31 5.63
CA ARG A 45 4.10 9.14 6.85
C ARG A 45 4.68 8.47 8.10
N TYR A 46 4.76 7.14 8.11
CA TYR A 46 5.33 6.36 9.22
C TYR A 46 6.74 5.82 8.90
N MET A 47 7.26 6.05 7.69
CA MET A 47 8.59 5.61 7.25
C MET A 47 9.69 6.57 7.72
N ASP A 48 9.78 6.77 9.03
CA ASP A 48 10.74 7.66 9.70
C ASP A 48 12.12 7.01 9.95
N GLY A 49 12.33 5.80 9.45
CA GLY A 49 13.52 5.00 9.70
C GLY A 49 13.63 4.44 11.12
N LYS A 50 12.65 4.72 11.99
CA LYS A 50 12.52 4.11 13.31
C LYS A 50 11.57 2.94 13.23
N ASN A 51 10.39 3.10 12.62
CA ASN A 51 9.42 2.01 12.55
C ASN A 51 9.85 0.87 11.62
N SER A 52 9.65 -0.37 12.07
CA SER A 52 9.72 -1.57 11.25
C SER A 52 8.56 -1.64 10.27
N ILE A 53 8.71 -2.44 9.20
CA ILE A 53 7.62 -2.69 8.24
C ILE A 53 6.34 -3.18 8.94
N LYS A 54 6.49 -4.03 9.97
CA LYS A 54 5.36 -4.53 10.76
C LYS A 54 4.64 -3.42 11.51
N GLU A 55 5.38 -2.50 12.14
CA GLU A 55 4.83 -1.36 12.86
C GLU A 55 4.14 -0.38 11.89
N ILE A 56 4.76 -0.10 10.74
CA ILE A 56 4.18 0.73 9.68
C ILE A 56 2.84 0.15 9.21
N CYS A 57 2.78 -1.14 8.87
CA CYS A 57 1.54 -1.79 8.45
C CYS A 57 0.46 -1.71 9.54
N ARG A 58 0.82 -1.89 10.82
CA ARG A 58 -0.11 -1.78 11.94
C ARG A 58 -0.70 -0.37 12.06
N LEU A 59 0.13 0.67 11.91
CA LEU A 59 -0.31 2.07 11.98
C LEU A 59 -1.26 2.42 10.84
N VAL A 60 -0.94 2.01 9.60
CA VAL A 60 -1.81 2.21 8.44
C VAL A 60 -3.19 1.55 8.66
N LEU A 61 -3.21 0.31 9.13
CA LEU A 61 -4.46 -0.42 9.37
C LEU A 61 -5.26 0.15 10.55
N ALA A 62 -4.59 0.71 11.56
CA ALA A 62 -5.26 1.39 12.67
C ALA A 62 -5.99 2.63 12.16
N ASP A 63 -5.33 3.44 11.33
CA ASP A 63 -5.92 4.62 10.72
C ASP A 63 -7.09 4.29 9.79
N ILE A 64 -6.96 3.25 8.94
CA ILE A 64 -8.07 2.77 8.09
C ILE A 64 -9.27 2.34 8.94
N ARG A 65 -9.03 1.62 10.05
CA ARG A 65 -10.11 1.16 10.94
C ARG A 65 -10.82 2.31 11.63
N GLU A 66 -10.10 3.36 11.99
CA GLU A 66 -10.65 4.53 12.69
C GLU A 66 -11.36 5.50 11.74
N LYS A 67 -10.78 5.74 10.56
CA LYS A 67 -11.16 6.83 9.64
C LYS A 67 -11.81 6.33 8.35
N GLY A 68 -11.89 5.02 8.15
CA GLY A 68 -12.34 4.41 6.89
C GLY A 68 -11.26 4.43 5.80
N LEU A 69 -11.55 3.80 4.67
CA LEU A 69 -10.62 3.68 3.53
C LEU A 69 -10.30 5.04 2.88
N ASP A 70 -11.22 6.00 2.95
CA ASP A 70 -11.05 7.32 2.34
C ASP A 70 -9.87 8.11 2.92
N CYS A 71 -9.41 7.78 4.14
CA CYS A 71 -8.22 8.42 4.71
C CYS A 71 -6.96 8.21 3.86
N LEU A 72 -6.94 7.19 3.01
CA LEU A 72 -5.81 6.88 2.13
C LEU A 72 -5.64 7.86 0.97
N SER A 73 -6.63 8.72 0.69
CA SER A 73 -6.57 9.71 -0.38
C SER A 73 -6.61 11.14 0.16
N ASP A 74 -5.77 12.01 -0.39
CA ASP A 74 -5.85 13.46 -0.16
C ASP A 74 -6.90 14.15 -1.07
N ARG A 75 -7.57 13.37 -1.95
CA ARG A 75 -8.65 13.85 -2.83
C ARG A 75 -10.00 13.41 -2.28
N GLU A 76 -11.09 14.04 -2.78
CA GLU A 76 -12.47 13.63 -2.50
C GLU A 76 -12.65 12.10 -2.54
N ALA A 77 -13.55 11.60 -1.69
CA ALA A 77 -13.78 10.18 -1.42
C ALA A 77 -13.69 9.31 -2.68
N ARG A 78 -12.74 8.38 -2.67
CA ARG A 78 -12.50 7.43 -3.74
C ARG A 78 -13.46 6.26 -3.52
N GLY A 79 -14.67 6.37 -4.07
CA GLY A 79 -15.69 5.30 -3.99
C GLY A 79 -15.29 3.96 -4.63
N ASP A 80 -14.05 3.84 -5.14
CA ASP A 80 -13.48 2.64 -5.72
C ASP A 80 -12.41 1.96 -4.84
N PHE A 81 -12.32 2.31 -3.55
CA PHE A 81 -11.49 1.58 -2.59
C PHE A 81 -12.18 0.31 -2.08
N ALA A 82 -11.38 -0.72 -1.83
CA ALA A 82 -11.81 -1.99 -1.28
C ALA A 82 -10.86 -2.44 -0.19
N GLU A 83 -11.39 -3.10 0.83
CA GLU A 83 -10.58 -3.64 1.92
C GLU A 83 -9.52 -4.63 1.42
N PHE A 84 -8.41 -4.69 2.15
CA PHE A 84 -7.30 -5.59 1.88
C PHE A 84 -6.77 -6.16 3.20
N ARG A 85 -6.06 -7.28 3.11
CA ARG A 85 -5.49 -7.98 4.27
C ARG A 85 -4.13 -7.40 4.61
N SER A 86 -3.79 -7.38 5.91
CA SER A 86 -2.54 -6.81 6.42
C SER A 86 -1.28 -7.37 5.76
N TYR A 87 -1.26 -8.66 5.43
CA TYR A 87 -0.13 -9.30 4.77
C TYR A 87 0.01 -8.90 3.30
N GLU A 88 -1.05 -8.43 2.63
CA GLU A 88 -0.98 -7.96 1.24
C GLU A 88 -0.19 -6.64 1.18
N LEU A 89 -0.45 -5.72 2.12
CA LEU A 89 0.33 -4.50 2.27
C LEU A 89 1.79 -4.80 2.61
N ALA A 90 2.04 -5.67 3.61
CA ALA A 90 3.38 -6.04 4.00
C ALA A 90 4.16 -6.70 2.84
N ALA A 91 3.51 -7.63 2.13
CA ALA A 91 4.12 -8.35 1.02
C ALA A 91 4.38 -7.44 -0.20
N THR A 92 3.60 -6.38 -0.38
CA THR A 92 3.82 -5.39 -1.44
C THR A 92 4.95 -4.43 -1.06
N LEU A 93 5.00 -3.97 0.19
CA LEU A 93 6.13 -3.18 0.72
C LEU A 93 7.46 -3.94 0.60
N ASN A 94 7.47 -5.23 0.97
CA ASN A 94 8.65 -6.09 0.84
C ASN A 94 9.12 -6.27 -0.63
N ARG A 95 8.23 -6.07 -1.60
CA ARG A 95 8.55 -6.13 -3.04
C ARG A 95 8.81 -4.76 -3.67
N PHE A 96 8.70 -3.68 -2.89
CA PHE A 96 8.97 -2.34 -3.36
C PHE A 96 10.48 -2.11 -3.45
N ARG A 97 11.04 -2.30 -4.65
CA ARG A 97 12.52 -2.29 -4.86
C ARG A 97 13.23 -1.02 -4.42
N ALA A 98 12.54 0.12 -4.40
CA ALA A 98 13.11 1.39 -3.95
C ALA A 98 13.05 1.58 -2.42
N LEU A 99 12.43 0.65 -1.67
CA LEU A 99 12.37 0.71 -0.22
C LEU A 99 13.76 0.44 0.37
N ARG A 100 14.22 1.36 1.22
CA ARG A 100 15.48 1.19 1.97
C ARG A 100 15.15 0.84 3.42
N VAL A 101 15.68 -0.29 3.88
CA VAL A 101 15.53 -0.77 5.26
C VAL A 101 16.87 -0.73 5.99
N LYS A 102 16.82 -0.44 7.30
CA LYS A 102 17.96 -0.59 8.21
C LYS A 102 17.67 -1.75 9.14
N GLN A 103 18.62 -2.66 9.28
CA GLN A 103 18.53 -3.70 10.30
C GLN A 103 18.78 -3.06 11.66
N ARG A 104 17.92 -3.33 12.63
CA ARG A 104 18.22 -3.03 14.03
C ARG A 104 19.17 -4.12 14.51
N CYS A 105 20.43 -3.76 14.72
CA CYS A 105 21.40 -4.59 15.41
C CYS A 105 21.15 -4.55 16.93
#